data_AF-A0A1T4JU44-F1
#
_entry.id   AF-A0A1T4JU44-F1
#
_cell.length_a   1.000
_cell.length_b   1.000
_cell.length_c   1.000
_cell.angle_alpha   90.00
_cell.angle_beta   90.00
_cell.angle_gamma   90.00
#
_symmetry.space_group_name_H-M   'P 1'
#
loop_
_entity.id
_entity.type
_entity.pdbx_description
1 polymer ?
#
loop_
_entity_poly.entity_id
_entity_poly.type
_entity_poly.pdbx_seq_one_letter_code
_entity_poly.pdbx_strand_id
1 'polypeptide(L)'
;MKRNLTITLCLAFCAMLSAEGTPNQKKFIRGNLAEKTVAVREASEYEAAELSRNAIQFAINYREILGKDRDLSALAVAGVLSLPSAYVKSLSAEEKTAVSSDFYKLYTLFSDETLKIAVLNRLSLLQLPGAEFASLLNKYVQGSDFHSASQAMNTAVFSTLGVIGGKESFPILFDCLERQEYASYNTEIKNAVIQLMEKSEAEVIAFIQNGTPQQCRNLFDLCVKNEKNSSKFKADIAENVLSRTIYIVENSSTADEQLLMLQAEAYNLLAEQKWTRASKKVIQFYDFSKKLYEEKKLSDALFSDIIAKLPDIAPLDCVSVLSSYLHQINRAKETETNVPADAVILSIIRSLGAIGDKNAFDSLLSVTYYNYSDSVIKAARDALAGLKW
;
A
#
# COMPACT_ATOMS: atom_id res chain seq x y z
N MET A 1 39.78 3.19 -61.76
CA MET A 1 39.30 4.56 -61.45
C MET A 1 37.77 4.77 -61.49
N LYS A 2 36.98 3.98 -62.23
CA LYS A 2 35.50 4.17 -62.30
C LYS A 2 34.68 3.65 -61.11
N ARG A 3 35.22 2.74 -60.28
CA ARG A 3 34.49 2.13 -59.14
C ARG A 3 34.50 2.98 -57.86
N ASN A 4 35.48 3.88 -57.71
CA ASN A 4 35.55 4.80 -56.58
C ASN A 4 34.68 6.04 -56.81
N LEU A 5 34.46 6.45 -58.07
CA LEU A 5 33.63 7.62 -58.37
C LEU A 5 32.14 7.36 -58.06
N THR A 6 31.63 6.14 -58.27
CA THR A 6 30.24 5.79 -57.97
C THR A 6 29.95 5.63 -56.47
N ILE A 7 30.92 5.13 -55.69
CA ILE A 7 30.75 5.00 -54.23
C ILE A 7 30.82 6.38 -53.55
N THR A 8 31.68 7.28 -54.04
CA THR A 8 31.72 8.67 -53.54
C THR A 8 30.49 9.47 -53.98
N LEU A 9 29.90 9.19 -55.15
CA LEU A 9 28.63 9.83 -55.57
C LEU A 9 27.43 9.34 -54.75
N CYS A 10 27.36 8.06 -54.39
CA CYS A 10 26.30 7.53 -53.51
C CYS A 10 26.43 8.04 -52.06
N LEU A 11 27.66 8.17 -51.53
CA LEU A 11 27.88 8.76 -50.20
C LEU A 11 27.64 10.27 -50.17
N ALA A 12 27.89 10.99 -51.27
CA ALA A 12 27.54 12.41 -51.40
C ALA A 12 26.04 12.64 -51.59
N PHE A 13 25.31 11.71 -52.21
CA PHE A 13 23.85 11.81 -52.35
C PHE A 13 23.11 11.52 -51.04
N CYS A 14 23.66 10.66 -50.17
CA CYS A 14 23.16 10.51 -48.80
C CYS A 14 23.45 11.73 -47.90
N ALA A 15 24.46 12.54 -48.23
CA ALA A 15 24.81 13.75 -47.48
C ALA A 15 24.05 15.02 -47.95
N MET A 16 23.30 14.95 -49.05
CA MET A 16 22.48 16.07 -49.57
C MET A 16 20.97 15.91 -49.35
N LEU A 17 20.54 14.87 -48.64
CA LEU A 17 19.25 14.90 -47.93
C LEU A 17 19.44 15.75 -46.67
N SER A 18 19.63 17.06 -46.86
CA SER A 18 19.23 18.03 -45.84
C SER A 18 17.77 17.74 -45.56
N ALA A 19 17.48 17.10 -44.43
CA ALA A 19 16.10 16.88 -44.00
C ALA A 19 15.45 18.26 -43.90
N GLU A 20 14.67 18.64 -44.91
CA GLU A 20 13.84 19.82 -44.79
C GLU A 20 12.95 19.60 -43.58
N GLY A 21 13.02 20.53 -42.61
CA GLY A 21 12.17 20.46 -41.43
C GLY A 21 10.71 20.26 -41.85
N THR A 22 9.99 19.45 -41.08
CA THR A 22 8.58 19.15 -41.32
C THR A 22 7.76 20.45 -41.38
N PRO A 23 6.56 20.42 -41.99
CA PRO A 23 5.66 21.57 -41.96
C PRO A 23 5.41 22.11 -40.54
N ASN A 24 5.26 21.22 -39.55
CA ASN A 24 5.05 21.59 -38.15
C ASN A 24 6.30 22.17 -37.50
N GLN A 25 7.50 21.65 -37.77
CA GLN A 25 8.76 22.27 -37.31
C GLN A 25 8.93 23.69 -37.89
N LYS A 26 8.68 23.86 -39.20
CA LYS A 26 8.73 25.18 -39.85
C LYS A 26 7.71 26.15 -39.25
N LYS A 27 6.48 25.68 -39.03
CA LYS A 27 5.38 26.44 -38.39
C LYS A 27 5.74 26.81 -36.94
N PHE A 28 6.33 25.91 -36.18
CA PHE A 28 6.78 26.17 -34.83
C PHE A 28 7.89 27.23 -34.79
N ILE A 29 8.88 27.17 -35.68
CA ILE A 29 9.99 28.13 -35.66
C ILE A 29 9.50 29.54 -36.06
N ARG A 30 8.75 29.66 -37.15
CA ARG A 30 8.37 30.96 -37.74
C ARG A 30 7.10 31.57 -37.17
N GLY A 31 6.23 30.74 -36.60
CA GLY A 31 4.89 31.18 -36.22
C GLY A 31 4.83 31.96 -34.91
N ASN A 32 3.70 32.64 -34.71
CA ASN A 32 3.31 33.25 -33.44
C ASN A 32 2.93 32.18 -32.39
N LEU A 33 2.58 32.57 -31.15
CA LEU A 33 2.30 31.63 -30.06
C LEU A 33 1.13 30.67 -30.38
N ALA A 34 0.09 31.15 -31.06
CA ALA A 34 -1.04 30.33 -31.48
C ALA A 34 -0.61 29.32 -32.55
N GLU A 35 0.16 29.74 -33.55
CA GLU A 35 0.68 28.85 -34.60
C GLU A 35 1.65 27.80 -34.04
N LYS A 36 2.51 28.17 -33.08
CA LYS A 36 3.36 27.24 -32.31
C LYS A 36 2.51 26.20 -31.58
N THR A 37 1.43 26.64 -30.93
CA THR A 37 0.52 25.76 -30.19
C THR A 37 -0.13 24.74 -31.11
N VAL A 38 -0.61 25.19 -32.27
CA VAL A 38 -1.22 24.30 -33.27
C VAL A 38 -0.17 23.32 -33.83
N ALA A 39 1.05 23.77 -34.13
CA ALA A 39 2.13 22.90 -34.61
C ALA A 39 2.47 21.76 -33.62
N VAL A 40 2.44 22.03 -32.31
CA VAL A 40 2.69 21.02 -31.26
C VAL A 40 1.54 20.02 -31.13
N ARG A 41 0.30 20.46 -31.36
CA ARG A 41 -0.90 19.59 -31.30
C ARG A 41 -1.03 18.71 -32.55
N GLU A 42 -0.68 19.23 -33.71
CA GLU A 42 -0.73 18.54 -35.00
C GLU A 42 0.54 17.72 -35.30
N ALA A 43 1.51 17.73 -34.39
CA ALA A 43 2.77 17.03 -34.52
C ALA A 43 2.55 15.51 -34.67
N SER A 44 3.14 14.91 -35.70
CA SER A 44 3.14 13.46 -35.85
C SER A 44 4.10 12.78 -34.87
N GLU A 45 3.97 11.46 -34.65
CA GLU A 45 4.77 10.72 -33.65
C GLU A 45 6.29 10.92 -33.79
N TYR A 46 6.79 11.13 -35.01
CA TYR A 46 8.21 11.33 -35.31
C TYR A 46 8.79 12.65 -34.80
N GLU A 47 7.97 13.69 -34.69
CA GLU A 47 8.38 15.06 -34.32
C GLU A 47 7.74 15.54 -33.01
N ALA A 48 6.74 14.82 -32.50
CA ALA A 48 5.97 15.20 -31.33
C ALA A 48 6.84 15.39 -30.08
N ALA A 49 7.84 14.52 -29.86
CA ALA A 49 8.73 14.65 -28.71
C ALA A 49 9.57 15.93 -28.77
N GLU A 50 10.14 16.24 -29.94
CA GLU A 50 10.95 17.44 -30.14
C GLU A 50 10.12 18.71 -29.98
N LEU A 51 8.98 18.80 -30.69
CA LEU A 51 8.12 19.98 -30.65
C LEU A 51 7.53 20.21 -29.26
N SER A 52 7.16 19.15 -28.54
CA SER A 52 6.67 19.24 -27.16
C SER A 52 7.73 19.81 -26.23
N ARG A 53 8.97 19.31 -26.32
CA ARG A 53 10.09 19.83 -25.51
C ARG A 53 10.44 21.27 -25.86
N ASN A 54 10.45 21.61 -27.14
CA ASN A 54 10.69 22.98 -27.59
C ASN A 54 9.61 23.93 -27.08
N ALA A 55 8.34 23.52 -27.06
CA ALA A 55 7.24 24.31 -26.50
C ALA A 55 7.39 24.54 -24.98
N ILE A 56 7.75 23.49 -24.23
CA ILE A 56 8.01 23.57 -22.79
C ILE A 56 9.16 24.54 -22.50
N GLN A 57 10.30 24.36 -23.18
CA GLN A 57 11.48 25.21 -22.99
C GLN A 57 11.21 26.66 -23.40
N PHE A 58 10.51 26.88 -24.51
CA PHE A 58 10.09 28.21 -24.92
C PHE A 58 9.22 28.88 -23.85
N ALA A 59 8.23 28.16 -23.32
CA ALA A 59 7.36 28.68 -22.27
C ALA A 59 8.14 29.06 -21.00
N ILE A 60 9.08 28.23 -20.57
CA ILE A 60 9.94 28.52 -19.40
C ILE A 60 10.80 29.76 -19.66
N ASN A 61 11.51 29.82 -20.79
CA ASN A 61 12.50 30.86 -21.06
C ASN A 61 11.87 32.25 -21.27
N TYR A 62 10.66 32.32 -21.81
CA TYR A 62 10.01 33.59 -22.14
C TYR A 62 8.91 33.99 -21.16
N ARG A 63 8.67 33.21 -20.10
CA ARG A 63 7.63 33.52 -19.09
C ARG A 63 7.85 34.86 -18.40
N GLU A 64 9.09 35.19 -18.01
CA GLU A 64 9.39 36.45 -17.34
C GLU A 64 9.15 37.67 -18.25
N ILE A 65 9.41 37.51 -19.55
CA ILE A 65 9.29 38.58 -20.54
C ILE A 65 7.83 38.79 -20.96
N LEU A 66 7.12 37.70 -21.26
CA LEU A 66 5.75 37.74 -21.76
C LEU A 66 4.70 37.86 -20.66
N GLY A 67 5.10 37.74 -19.39
CA GLY A 67 4.19 37.87 -18.25
C GLY A 67 3.03 36.89 -18.32
N LYS A 68 1.82 37.33 -17.94
CA LYS A 68 0.57 36.51 -17.85
C LYS A 68 -0.11 36.24 -19.20
N ASP A 69 0.65 36.11 -20.27
CA ASP A 69 0.13 35.83 -21.61
C ASP A 69 -0.60 34.47 -21.66
N ARG A 70 -1.84 34.50 -22.19
CA ARG A 70 -2.72 33.34 -22.28
C ARG A 70 -2.29 32.35 -23.36
N ASP A 71 -1.75 32.86 -24.47
CA ASP A 71 -1.28 32.03 -25.57
C ASP A 71 0.03 31.32 -25.21
N LEU A 72 0.89 31.95 -24.40
CA LEU A 72 2.06 31.28 -23.81
C LEU A 72 1.65 30.13 -22.90
N SER A 73 0.60 30.34 -22.10
CA SER A 73 0.06 29.32 -21.19
C SER A 73 -0.57 28.18 -22.00
N ALA A 74 -1.28 28.48 -23.09
CA ALA A 74 -1.82 27.48 -24.01
C ALA A 74 -0.73 26.67 -24.73
N LEU A 75 0.38 27.31 -25.11
CA LEU A 75 1.55 26.65 -25.68
C LEU A 75 2.20 25.70 -24.68
N ALA A 76 2.36 26.12 -23.43
CA ALA A 76 2.89 25.27 -22.37
C ALA A 76 2.00 24.04 -22.12
N VAL A 77 0.67 24.24 -22.06
CA VAL A 77 -0.30 23.14 -21.93
C VAL A 77 -0.16 22.16 -23.10
N ALA A 78 -0.09 22.66 -24.33
CA ALA A 78 0.10 21.81 -25.51
C ALA A 78 1.41 21.03 -25.45
N GLY A 79 2.52 21.67 -25.06
CA GLY A 79 3.81 21.00 -24.91
C GLY A 79 3.79 19.88 -23.87
N VAL A 80 3.15 20.10 -22.72
CA VAL A 80 3.01 19.07 -21.68
C VAL A 80 2.14 17.90 -22.17
N LEU A 81 0.97 18.19 -22.74
CA LEU A 81 0.03 17.15 -23.15
C LEU A 81 0.51 16.34 -24.36
N SER A 82 1.24 16.96 -25.29
CA SER A 82 1.76 16.31 -26.50
C SER A 82 3.03 15.48 -26.28
N LEU A 83 3.71 15.57 -25.13
CA LEU A 83 4.96 14.85 -24.88
C LEU A 83 4.74 13.33 -24.90
N PRO A 84 5.24 12.54 -25.88
CA PRO A 84 4.84 11.14 -26.02
C PRO A 84 5.33 10.20 -24.92
N SER A 85 4.48 9.27 -24.47
CA SER A 85 4.85 8.30 -23.43
C SER A 85 5.93 7.32 -23.89
N ALA A 86 5.95 6.94 -25.18
CA ALA A 86 6.98 6.07 -25.75
C ALA A 86 8.38 6.70 -25.67
N TYR A 87 8.47 8.01 -25.99
CA TYR A 87 9.70 8.78 -25.86
C TYR A 87 10.19 8.81 -24.40
N VAL A 88 9.30 9.14 -23.44
CA VAL A 88 9.70 9.21 -22.03
C VAL A 88 10.15 7.84 -21.51
N LYS A 89 9.54 6.75 -21.97
CA LYS A 89 9.97 5.38 -21.61
C LYS A 89 11.38 5.05 -22.10
N SER A 90 11.80 5.55 -23.26
CA SER A 90 13.15 5.31 -23.80
C SER A 90 14.25 6.15 -23.14
N LEU A 91 13.89 7.14 -22.33
CA LEU A 91 14.86 8.00 -21.64
C LEU A 91 15.57 7.30 -20.48
N SER A 92 16.81 7.69 -20.27
CA SER A 92 17.59 7.40 -19.07
C SER A 92 16.96 8.03 -17.80
N ALA A 93 17.45 7.63 -16.62
CA ALA A 93 16.97 8.19 -15.35
C ALA A 93 17.29 9.70 -15.24
N GLU A 94 18.46 10.10 -15.72
CA GLU A 94 18.93 11.49 -15.75
C GLU A 94 18.05 12.34 -16.66
N GLU A 95 17.72 11.84 -17.85
CA GLU A 95 16.85 12.55 -18.79
C GLU A 95 15.40 12.65 -18.29
N LYS A 96 14.88 11.62 -17.62
CA LYS A 96 13.56 11.70 -16.96
C LYS A 96 13.55 12.74 -15.85
N THR A 97 14.65 12.87 -15.12
CA THR A 97 14.82 13.88 -14.08
C THR A 97 14.83 15.28 -14.70
N ALA A 98 15.49 15.47 -15.85
CA ALA A 98 15.48 16.74 -16.57
C ALA A 98 14.05 17.13 -17.04
N VAL A 99 13.29 16.19 -17.58
CA VAL A 99 11.87 16.43 -17.96
C VAL A 99 11.03 16.79 -16.74
N SER A 100 11.24 16.10 -15.61
CA SER A 100 10.54 16.44 -14.36
C SER A 100 10.90 17.85 -13.86
N SER A 101 12.17 18.24 -13.95
CA SER A 101 12.61 19.60 -13.60
C SER A 101 11.94 20.67 -14.46
N ASP A 102 11.78 20.42 -15.77
CA ASP A 102 11.05 21.33 -16.65
C ASP A 102 9.57 21.45 -16.26
N PHE A 103 8.93 20.33 -15.93
CA PHE A 103 7.56 20.32 -15.42
C PHE A 103 7.45 21.10 -14.11
N TYR A 104 8.42 20.94 -13.20
CA TYR A 104 8.46 21.66 -11.93
C TYR A 104 8.55 23.17 -12.16
N LYS A 105 9.45 23.61 -13.05
CA LYS A 105 9.56 25.02 -13.44
C LYS A 105 8.26 25.56 -14.00
N LEU A 106 7.61 24.86 -14.93
CA LEU A 106 6.29 25.26 -15.44
C LEU A 106 5.27 25.41 -14.32
N TYR A 107 5.21 24.43 -13.41
CA TYR A 107 4.27 24.44 -12.28
C TYR A 107 4.49 25.64 -11.35
N THR A 108 5.75 26.01 -11.07
CA THR A 108 6.08 27.12 -10.17
C THR A 108 6.00 28.50 -10.81
N LEU A 109 6.34 28.61 -12.10
CA LEU A 109 6.40 29.90 -12.81
C LEU A 109 5.02 30.40 -13.28
N PHE A 110 4.08 29.48 -13.47
CA PHE A 110 2.74 29.79 -13.96
C PHE A 110 1.72 29.69 -12.83
N SER A 111 0.82 30.66 -12.78
CA SER A 111 -0.34 30.66 -11.87
C SER A 111 -1.59 30.04 -12.50
N ASP A 112 -1.53 29.67 -13.79
CA ASP A 112 -2.66 29.11 -14.53
C ASP A 112 -2.97 27.69 -14.05
N GLU A 113 -4.19 27.48 -13.58
CA GLU A 113 -4.61 26.20 -13.00
C GLU A 113 -4.71 25.09 -14.05
N THR A 114 -5.10 25.42 -15.29
CA THR A 114 -5.19 24.44 -16.39
C THR A 114 -3.82 23.85 -16.68
N LEU A 115 -2.78 24.68 -16.72
CA LEU A 115 -1.40 24.23 -16.89
C LEU A 115 -0.92 23.42 -15.69
N LYS A 116 -1.19 23.85 -14.46
CA LYS A 116 -0.81 23.09 -13.26
C LYS A 116 -1.44 21.69 -13.27
N ILE A 117 -2.74 21.59 -13.54
CA ILE A 117 -3.45 20.31 -13.67
C ILE A 117 -2.84 19.45 -14.80
N ALA A 118 -2.56 20.04 -15.97
CA ALA A 118 -1.95 19.33 -17.08
C ALA A 118 -0.57 18.76 -16.71
N VAL A 119 0.26 19.55 -16.00
CA VAL A 119 1.57 19.12 -15.50
C VAL A 119 1.43 17.94 -14.54
N LEU A 120 0.56 18.05 -13.53
CA LEU A 120 0.34 17.00 -12.52
C LEU A 120 -0.16 15.69 -13.14
N ASN A 121 -1.16 15.78 -14.02
CA ASN A 121 -1.72 14.61 -14.70
C ASN A 121 -0.68 13.94 -15.62
N ARG A 122 0.08 14.75 -16.36
CA ARG A 122 1.11 14.20 -17.27
C ARG A 122 2.27 13.60 -16.50
N LEU A 123 2.73 14.24 -15.42
CA LEU A 123 3.78 13.74 -14.55
C LEU A 123 3.44 12.35 -13.99
N SER A 124 2.21 12.19 -13.50
CA SER A 124 1.68 10.93 -12.98
C SER A 124 1.58 9.85 -14.07
N LEU A 125 1.01 10.20 -15.22
CA LEU A 125 0.82 9.27 -16.34
C LEU A 125 2.16 8.79 -16.94
N LEU A 126 3.16 9.66 -16.95
CA LEU A 126 4.51 9.35 -17.44
C LEU A 126 5.40 8.68 -16.39
N GLN A 127 4.95 8.60 -15.12
CA GLN A 127 5.71 8.07 -13.99
C GLN A 127 7.09 8.73 -13.86
N LEU A 128 7.14 10.05 -14.00
CA LEU A 128 8.38 10.80 -13.84
C LEU A 128 8.80 10.87 -12.36
N PRO A 129 10.11 10.98 -12.06
CA PRO A 129 10.58 11.22 -10.70
C PRO A 129 9.94 12.48 -10.12
N GLY A 130 9.48 12.46 -8.88
CA GLY A 130 8.66 13.54 -8.35
C GLY A 130 8.92 13.92 -6.91
N ALA A 131 10.09 13.64 -6.33
CA ALA A 131 10.36 13.92 -4.91
C ALA A 131 10.17 15.41 -4.54
N GLU A 132 10.68 16.33 -5.37
CA GLU A 132 10.49 17.77 -5.18
C GLU A 132 9.02 18.19 -5.32
N PHE A 133 8.33 17.63 -6.33
CA PHE A 133 6.89 17.80 -6.51
C PHE A 133 6.11 17.30 -5.30
N ALA A 134 6.43 16.11 -4.78
CA ALA A 134 5.76 15.54 -3.63
C ALA A 134 5.90 16.45 -2.40
N SER A 135 7.09 16.99 -2.14
CA SER A 135 7.31 17.95 -1.05
C SER A 135 6.49 19.23 -1.23
N LEU A 136 6.45 19.77 -2.46
CA LEU A 136 5.64 20.95 -2.77
C LEU A 136 4.15 20.68 -2.57
N LEU A 137 3.66 19.54 -3.08
CA LEU A 137 2.25 19.16 -3.01
C LEU A 137 1.82 18.82 -1.58
N ASN A 138 2.69 18.22 -0.78
CA ASN A 138 2.47 18.00 0.65
C ASN A 138 2.22 19.34 1.36
N LYS A 139 3.07 20.35 1.11
CA LYS A 139 2.89 21.70 1.66
C LYS A 139 1.60 22.37 1.16
N TYR A 140 1.26 22.16 -0.10
CA TYR A 140 0.01 22.68 -0.69
C TYR A 140 -1.21 22.11 0.03
N VAL A 141 -1.28 20.79 0.24
CA VAL A 141 -2.40 20.12 0.94
C VAL A 141 -2.55 20.64 2.37
N GLN A 142 -1.45 20.93 3.05
CA GLN A 142 -1.46 21.47 4.43
C GLN A 142 -1.67 22.99 4.50
N GLY A 143 -1.63 23.69 3.36
CA GLY A 143 -1.68 25.14 3.27
C GLY A 143 -3.07 25.70 2.95
N SER A 144 -3.22 27.02 3.05
CA SER A 144 -4.48 27.73 2.72
C SER A 144 -4.85 27.68 1.24
N ASP A 145 -3.87 27.46 0.36
CA ASP A 145 -4.08 27.43 -1.09
C ASP A 145 -5.06 26.32 -1.48
N PHE A 146 -5.05 25.20 -0.76
CA PHE A 146 -5.96 24.07 -0.94
C PHE A 146 -7.44 24.49 -0.90
N HIS A 147 -7.82 25.32 0.08
CA HIS A 147 -9.22 25.76 0.27
C HIS A 147 -9.68 26.77 -0.78
N SER A 148 -8.74 27.45 -1.45
CA SER A 148 -9.03 28.46 -2.48
C SER A 148 -9.06 27.91 -3.91
N ALA A 149 -8.53 26.69 -4.12
CA ALA A 149 -8.39 26.09 -5.43
C ALA A 149 -9.66 25.36 -5.89
N SER A 150 -9.76 25.09 -7.20
CA SER A 150 -10.87 24.29 -7.72
C SER A 150 -10.79 22.82 -7.27
N GLN A 151 -11.95 22.15 -7.31
CA GLN A 151 -12.02 20.72 -7.07
C GLN A 151 -11.14 19.91 -8.04
N ALA A 152 -11.05 20.33 -9.31
CA ALA A 152 -10.23 19.63 -10.32
C ALA A 152 -8.74 19.70 -9.98
N MET A 153 -8.27 20.84 -9.46
CA MET A 153 -6.89 20.98 -8.99
C MET A 153 -6.61 20.08 -7.81
N ASN A 154 -7.46 20.10 -6.79
CA ASN A 154 -7.29 19.27 -5.59
C ASN A 154 -7.33 17.77 -5.91
N THR A 155 -8.23 17.34 -6.79
CA THR A 155 -8.26 15.95 -7.30
C THR A 155 -6.95 15.58 -8.01
N ALA A 156 -6.41 16.45 -8.86
CA ALA A 156 -5.14 16.21 -9.55
C ALA A 156 -3.97 16.11 -8.57
N VAL A 157 -3.95 16.92 -7.50
CA VAL A 157 -2.94 16.88 -6.44
C VAL A 157 -2.97 15.54 -5.71
N PHE A 158 -4.13 15.09 -5.21
CA PHE A 158 -4.23 13.81 -4.51
C PHE A 158 -3.87 12.64 -5.40
N SER A 159 -4.37 12.61 -6.64
CA SER A 159 -4.01 11.55 -7.59
C SER A 159 -2.51 11.52 -7.88
N THR A 160 -1.87 12.68 -7.95
CA THR A 160 -0.43 12.78 -8.23
C THR A 160 0.38 12.32 -7.04
N LEU A 161 0.02 12.75 -5.82
CA LEU A 161 0.66 12.31 -4.59
C LEU A 161 0.57 10.78 -4.39
N GLY A 162 -0.50 10.12 -4.84
CA GLY A 162 -0.56 8.65 -4.84
C GLY A 162 0.54 7.98 -5.66
N VAL A 163 0.94 8.60 -6.77
CA VAL A 163 1.94 8.06 -7.71
C VAL A 163 3.36 8.39 -7.29
N ILE A 164 3.64 9.67 -7.01
CA ILE A 164 4.99 10.19 -6.77
C ILE A 164 5.31 10.40 -5.29
N GLY A 165 4.30 10.38 -4.43
CA GLY A 165 4.48 10.53 -3.00
C GLY A 165 5.29 9.39 -2.42
N GLY A 166 5.73 9.60 -1.19
CA GLY A 166 6.46 8.59 -0.43
C GLY A 166 6.11 8.67 1.05
N LYS A 167 7.07 8.29 1.89
CA LYS A 167 6.93 8.25 3.34
C LYS A 167 6.38 9.51 3.98
N GLU A 168 6.73 10.70 3.46
CA GLU A 168 6.24 11.98 4.00
C GLU A 168 4.80 12.29 3.58
N SER A 169 4.37 11.79 2.43
CA SER A 169 3.02 12.02 1.90
C SER A 169 1.99 11.14 2.58
N PHE A 170 2.34 9.90 2.95
CA PHE A 170 1.40 8.96 3.55
C PHE A 170 0.71 9.51 4.82
N PRO A 171 1.45 10.01 5.85
CA PRO A 171 0.84 10.58 7.04
C PRO A 171 -0.15 11.72 6.74
N ILE A 172 0.24 12.62 5.84
CA ILE A 172 -0.57 13.79 5.47
C ILE A 172 -1.88 13.35 4.84
N LEU A 173 -1.82 12.44 3.87
CA LEU A 173 -3.00 11.94 3.18
C LEU A 173 -3.89 11.10 4.09
N PHE A 174 -3.30 10.30 4.97
CA PHE A 174 -4.08 9.53 5.92
C PHE A 174 -4.83 10.43 6.90
N ASP A 175 -4.17 11.47 7.44
CA ASP A 175 -4.81 12.48 8.29
C ASP A 175 -5.96 13.22 7.57
N CYS A 176 -5.83 13.47 6.27
CA CYS A 176 -6.91 14.07 5.48
C CYS A 176 -8.20 13.22 5.48
N LEU A 177 -8.11 11.88 5.54
CA LEU A 177 -9.29 11.01 5.57
C LEU A 177 -10.15 11.19 6.83
N GLU A 178 -9.56 11.68 7.92
CA GLU A 178 -10.26 11.84 9.19
C GLU A 178 -10.91 13.22 9.34
N ARG A 179 -10.58 14.16 8.45
CA ARG A 179 -10.97 15.56 8.55
C ARG A 179 -12.12 15.87 7.58
N GLN A 180 -13.20 16.44 8.11
CA GLN A 180 -14.40 16.75 7.33
C GLN A 180 -14.15 17.71 6.16
N GLU A 181 -13.15 18.59 6.26
CA GLU A 181 -12.79 19.54 5.20
C GLU A 181 -12.35 18.85 3.89
N TYR A 182 -11.92 17.59 3.94
CA TYR A 182 -11.52 16.81 2.77
C TYR A 182 -12.57 15.79 2.31
N ALA A 183 -13.77 15.78 2.91
CA ALA A 183 -14.76 14.74 2.68
C ALA A 183 -15.16 14.57 1.20
N SER A 184 -15.14 15.65 0.42
CA SER A 184 -15.42 15.64 -1.02
C SER A 184 -14.35 14.95 -1.88
N TYR A 185 -13.19 14.65 -1.31
CA TYR A 185 -12.03 14.04 -1.98
C TYR A 185 -11.68 12.66 -1.39
N ASN A 186 -12.57 12.09 -0.57
CA ASN A 186 -12.30 10.83 0.14
C ASN A 186 -11.92 9.68 -0.79
N THR A 187 -12.49 9.62 -2.00
CA THR A 187 -12.17 8.56 -2.98
C THR A 187 -10.74 8.70 -3.48
N GLU A 188 -10.35 9.90 -3.87
CA GLU A 188 -9.02 10.25 -4.36
C GLU A 188 -7.96 10.04 -3.29
N ILE A 189 -8.22 10.51 -2.07
CA ILE A 189 -7.30 10.37 -0.94
C ILE A 189 -7.15 8.88 -0.58
N LYS A 190 -8.24 8.11 -0.50
CA LYS A 190 -8.15 6.65 -0.26
C LYS A 190 -7.32 5.96 -1.32
N ASN A 191 -7.54 6.26 -2.59
CA ASN A 191 -6.75 5.68 -3.68
C ASN A 191 -5.27 6.03 -3.57
N ALA A 192 -4.94 7.28 -3.20
CA ALA A 192 -3.57 7.71 -3.01
C ALA A 192 -2.91 7.03 -1.81
N VAL A 193 -3.59 6.98 -0.66
CA VAL A 193 -3.14 6.24 0.53
C VAL A 193 -2.86 4.79 0.18
N ILE A 194 -3.78 4.11 -0.51
CA ILE A 194 -3.63 2.71 -0.91
C ILE A 194 -2.36 2.49 -1.75
N GLN A 195 -2.03 3.41 -2.66
CA GLN A 195 -0.83 3.33 -3.50
C GLN A 195 0.48 3.56 -2.71
N LEU A 196 0.41 4.26 -1.58
CA LEU A 196 1.59 4.63 -0.79
C LEU A 196 1.88 3.70 0.39
N MET A 197 0.89 2.93 0.87
CA MET A 197 1.00 2.11 2.08
C MET A 197 2.24 1.21 2.08
N GLU A 198 2.41 0.38 1.05
CA GLU A 198 3.54 -0.57 1.01
C GLU A 198 4.90 0.14 0.89
N LYS A 199 4.96 1.27 0.18
CA LYS A 199 6.18 2.10 0.09
C LYS A 199 6.52 2.83 1.40
N SER A 200 5.54 2.99 2.28
CA SER A 200 5.62 3.75 3.53
C SER A 200 5.37 2.84 4.73
N GLU A 201 5.83 1.59 4.66
CA GLU A 201 5.54 0.54 5.65
C GLU A 201 5.89 0.99 7.07
N ALA A 202 7.04 1.63 7.26
CA ALA A 202 7.49 2.11 8.57
C ALA A 202 6.50 3.14 9.15
N GLU A 203 6.02 4.07 8.33
CA GLU A 203 5.05 5.08 8.72
C GLU A 203 3.68 4.48 8.99
N VAL A 204 3.22 3.51 8.18
CA VAL A 204 1.96 2.77 8.42
C VAL A 204 2.01 2.06 9.77
N ILE A 205 3.12 1.35 10.06
CA ILE A 205 3.32 0.67 11.34
C ILE A 205 3.35 1.67 12.50
N ALA A 206 4.02 2.81 12.34
CA ALA A 206 4.05 3.85 13.36
C ALA A 206 2.65 4.43 13.66
N PHE A 207 1.81 4.60 12.63
CA PHE A 207 0.41 4.99 12.81
C PHE A 207 -0.38 3.94 13.58
N ILE A 208 -0.22 2.65 13.25
CA ILE A 208 -0.90 1.57 13.97
C ILE A 208 -0.47 1.55 15.44
N GLN A 209 0.83 1.62 15.72
CA GLN A 209 1.37 1.53 17.07
C GLN A 209 0.91 2.67 17.99
N ASN A 210 0.60 3.84 17.43
CA ASN A 210 0.16 5.02 18.19
C ASN A 210 -1.33 5.33 18.06
N GLY A 211 -2.02 4.69 17.11
CA GLY A 211 -3.39 5.00 16.75
C GLY A 211 -4.44 4.49 17.72
N THR A 212 -5.67 4.96 17.51
CA THR A 212 -6.91 4.50 18.15
C THR A 212 -7.41 3.18 17.52
N PRO A 213 -8.36 2.47 18.17
CA PRO A 213 -9.00 1.30 17.56
C PRO A 213 -9.57 1.56 16.16
N GLN A 214 -10.24 2.69 15.96
CA GLN A 214 -10.84 3.05 14.67
C GLN A 214 -9.77 3.30 13.59
N GLN A 215 -8.68 3.97 13.94
CA GLN A 215 -7.54 4.18 13.04
C GLN A 215 -6.90 2.85 12.63
N CYS A 216 -6.69 1.94 13.59
CA CYS A 216 -6.18 0.61 13.33
C CYS A 216 -7.11 -0.17 12.38
N ARG A 217 -8.43 -0.09 12.62
CA ARG A 217 -9.44 -0.72 11.77
C ARG A 217 -9.39 -0.18 10.34
N ASN A 218 -9.39 1.13 10.17
CA ASN A 218 -9.35 1.79 8.87
C ASN A 218 -8.10 1.39 8.07
N LEU A 219 -6.91 1.40 8.70
CA LEU A 219 -5.66 1.00 8.06
C LEU A 219 -5.64 -0.47 7.70
N PHE A 220 -6.11 -1.33 8.60
CA PHE A 220 -6.19 -2.77 8.35
C PHE A 220 -7.11 -3.07 7.17
N ASP A 221 -8.30 -2.47 7.13
CA ASP A 221 -9.26 -2.63 6.03
C ASP A 221 -8.67 -2.17 4.68
N LEU A 222 -8.01 -1.01 4.65
CA LEU A 222 -7.35 -0.51 3.44
C LEU A 222 -6.23 -1.46 2.98
N CYS A 223 -5.45 -2.00 3.92
CA CYS A 223 -4.34 -2.90 3.63
C CYS A 223 -4.81 -4.26 3.09
N VAL A 224 -5.77 -4.89 3.76
CA VAL A 224 -6.23 -6.25 3.41
C VAL A 224 -7.02 -6.26 2.10
N LYS A 225 -7.89 -5.26 1.89
CA LYS A 225 -8.72 -5.14 0.68
C LYS A 225 -7.93 -4.77 -0.57
N ASN A 226 -6.72 -4.21 -0.42
CA ASN A 226 -5.87 -3.95 -1.57
C ASN A 226 -5.18 -5.23 -2.06
N GLU A 227 -5.61 -5.75 -3.20
CA GLU A 227 -5.00 -6.93 -3.83
C GLU A 227 -3.56 -6.71 -4.31
N LYS A 228 -3.16 -5.45 -4.54
CA LYS A 228 -1.79 -5.13 -5.00
C LYS A 228 -0.73 -5.26 -3.91
N ASN A 229 -1.13 -5.17 -2.64
CA ASN A 229 -0.21 -5.29 -1.52
C ASN A 229 0.36 -6.70 -1.44
N SER A 230 1.68 -6.82 -1.24
CA SER A 230 2.31 -8.12 -1.05
C SER A 230 1.76 -8.85 0.19
N SER A 231 1.74 -10.19 0.15
CA SER A 231 1.36 -11.01 1.30
C SER A 231 2.19 -10.65 2.52
N LYS A 232 3.51 -10.48 2.35
CA LYS A 232 4.42 -10.06 3.41
C LYS A 232 3.94 -8.77 4.07
N PHE A 233 3.68 -7.71 3.29
CA PHE A 233 3.19 -6.45 3.83
C PHE A 233 1.88 -6.62 4.61
N LYS A 234 0.93 -7.40 4.08
CA LYS A 234 -0.33 -7.71 4.78
C LYS A 234 -0.10 -8.41 6.12
N ALA A 235 0.79 -9.40 6.19
CA ALA A 235 1.18 -10.06 7.43
C ALA A 235 1.87 -9.10 8.42
N ASP A 236 2.80 -8.28 7.94
CA ASP A 236 3.48 -7.26 8.76
C ASP A 236 2.48 -6.30 9.40
N ILE A 237 1.48 -5.84 8.65
CA ILE A 237 0.39 -5.01 9.16
C ILE A 237 -0.49 -5.78 10.15
N ALA A 238 -0.94 -7.00 9.83
CA ALA A 238 -1.76 -7.80 10.74
C ALA A 238 -1.05 -8.09 12.07
N GLU A 239 0.24 -8.39 12.04
CA GLU A 239 1.03 -8.62 13.25
C GLU A 239 1.10 -7.37 14.15
N ASN A 240 1.24 -6.19 13.56
CA ASN A 240 1.27 -4.93 14.31
C ASN A 240 -0.11 -4.51 14.81
N VAL A 241 -1.16 -4.73 14.03
CA VAL A 241 -2.56 -4.51 14.44
C VAL A 241 -2.90 -5.42 15.62
N LEU A 242 -2.59 -6.72 15.53
CA LEU A 242 -2.84 -7.66 16.64
C LEU A 242 -2.09 -7.21 17.90
N SER A 243 -0.82 -6.84 17.77
CA SER A 243 -0.02 -6.35 18.90
C SER A 243 -0.60 -5.09 19.55
N ARG A 244 -1.04 -4.11 18.73
CA ARG A 244 -1.61 -2.86 19.23
C ARG A 244 -2.94 -3.09 19.92
N THR A 245 -3.80 -3.90 19.31
CA THR A 245 -5.13 -4.16 19.85
C THR A 245 -5.06 -4.91 21.18
N ILE A 246 -4.14 -5.88 21.36
CA ILE A 246 -3.85 -6.49 22.67
C ILE A 246 -3.46 -5.42 23.69
N TYR A 247 -2.50 -4.55 23.35
CA TYR A 247 -2.07 -3.48 24.24
C TYR A 247 -3.23 -2.55 24.65
N ILE A 248 -4.12 -2.19 23.72
CA ILE A 248 -5.28 -1.35 24.03
C ILE A 248 -6.18 -2.06 25.05
N VAL A 249 -6.57 -3.32 24.79
CA VAL A 249 -7.49 -4.05 25.67
C VAL A 249 -6.89 -4.29 27.06
N GLU A 250 -5.59 -4.56 27.17
CA GLU A 250 -4.94 -4.75 28.47
C GLU A 250 -4.93 -3.47 29.33
N ASN A 251 -4.95 -2.29 28.69
CA ASN A 251 -4.87 -1.00 29.36
C ASN A 251 -6.21 -0.25 29.46
N SER A 252 -7.21 -0.62 28.65
CA SER A 252 -8.57 -0.11 28.75
C SER A 252 -9.45 -1.23 29.30
N SER A 253 -9.95 -1.10 30.53
CA SER A 253 -10.72 -2.12 31.28
C SER A 253 -12.02 -2.63 30.63
N THR A 254 -12.25 -2.34 29.35
CA THR A 254 -13.39 -2.74 28.53
C THR A 254 -12.88 -3.32 27.20
N ALA A 255 -13.12 -4.61 26.98
CA ALA A 255 -12.95 -5.23 25.67
C ALA A 255 -14.17 -4.89 24.81
N ASP A 256 -14.00 -3.93 23.89
CA ASP A 256 -15.02 -3.58 22.89
C ASP A 256 -15.15 -4.70 21.83
N GLU A 257 -16.37 -5.03 21.43
CA GLU A 257 -16.67 -6.06 20.43
C GLU A 257 -15.96 -5.78 19.10
N GLN A 258 -15.91 -4.51 18.67
CA GLN A 258 -15.23 -4.12 17.44
C GLN A 258 -13.72 -4.39 17.48
N LEU A 259 -13.13 -4.24 18.66
CA LEU A 259 -11.71 -4.46 18.89
C LEU A 259 -11.37 -5.96 18.90
N LEU A 260 -12.24 -6.78 19.50
CA LEU A 260 -12.15 -8.24 19.45
C LEU A 260 -12.32 -8.78 18.03
N MET A 261 -13.24 -8.23 17.24
CA MET A 261 -13.38 -8.58 15.83
C MET A 261 -12.11 -8.26 15.04
N LEU A 262 -11.51 -7.08 15.24
CA LEU A 262 -10.27 -6.70 14.58
C LEU A 262 -9.10 -7.64 14.96
N GLN A 263 -9.02 -8.04 16.23
CA GLN A 263 -8.05 -9.05 16.68
C GLN A 263 -8.23 -10.38 15.95
N ALA A 264 -9.47 -10.88 15.87
CA ALA A 264 -9.78 -12.13 15.18
C ALA A 264 -9.46 -12.07 13.68
N GLU A 265 -9.80 -10.96 13.00
CA GLU A 265 -9.47 -10.76 11.59
C GLU A 265 -7.96 -10.72 11.35
N ALA A 266 -7.20 -10.00 12.18
CA ALA A 266 -5.73 -9.97 12.08
C ALA A 266 -5.12 -11.35 12.34
N TYR A 267 -5.61 -12.07 13.36
CA TYR A 267 -5.19 -13.42 13.67
C TYR A 267 -5.46 -14.41 12.53
N ASN A 268 -6.64 -14.34 11.91
CA ASN A 268 -7.00 -15.16 10.76
C ASN A 268 -6.06 -14.93 9.58
N LEU A 269 -5.74 -13.67 9.27
CA LEU A 269 -4.81 -13.36 8.19
C LEU A 269 -3.41 -13.95 8.45
N LEU A 270 -2.94 -13.89 9.70
CA LEU A 270 -1.66 -14.48 10.08
C LEU A 270 -1.67 -16.02 9.95
N ALA A 271 -2.77 -16.68 10.31
CA ALA A 271 -2.95 -18.12 10.15
C ALA A 271 -2.98 -18.53 8.68
N GLU A 272 -3.77 -17.84 7.86
CA GLU A 272 -3.86 -18.10 6.41
C GLU A 272 -2.51 -17.98 5.71
N GLN A 273 -1.68 -17.03 6.16
CA GLN A 273 -0.34 -16.81 5.61
C GLN A 273 0.76 -17.65 6.28
N LYS A 274 0.42 -18.44 7.32
CA LYS A 274 1.38 -19.22 8.12
C LYS A 274 2.56 -18.38 8.61
N TRP A 275 2.26 -17.18 9.10
CA TRP A 275 3.26 -16.16 9.42
C TRP A 275 3.96 -16.44 10.75
N THR A 276 4.94 -17.33 10.74
CA THR A 276 5.62 -17.80 11.96
C THR A 276 6.45 -16.74 12.69
N ARG A 277 6.74 -15.60 12.07
CA ARG A 277 7.39 -14.48 12.79
C ARG A 277 6.52 -13.97 13.94
N ALA A 278 5.20 -14.10 13.83
CA ALA A 278 4.27 -13.64 14.85
C ALA A 278 4.09 -14.61 16.04
N SER A 279 4.79 -15.76 16.10
CA SER A 279 4.53 -16.81 17.11
C SER A 279 4.44 -16.26 18.54
N LYS A 280 5.38 -15.40 18.97
CA LYS A 280 5.34 -14.80 20.31
C LYS A 280 4.09 -13.95 20.57
N LYS A 281 3.66 -13.15 19.58
CA LYS A 281 2.49 -12.26 19.70
C LYS A 281 1.19 -13.04 19.69
N VAL A 282 1.09 -14.11 18.90
CA VAL A 282 -0.12 -14.94 18.88
C VAL A 282 -0.25 -15.80 20.13
N ILE A 283 0.86 -16.18 20.78
CA ILE A 283 0.82 -16.82 22.10
C ILE A 283 0.29 -15.83 23.15
N GLN A 284 0.73 -14.57 23.13
CA GLN A 284 0.16 -13.53 24.00
C GLN A 284 -1.35 -13.33 23.75
N PHE A 285 -1.76 -13.32 22.47
CA PHE A 285 -3.18 -13.24 22.11
C PHE A 285 -3.97 -14.45 22.62
N TYR A 286 -3.40 -15.65 22.52
CA TYR A 286 -4.01 -16.87 23.06
C TYR A 286 -4.19 -16.78 24.57
N ASP A 287 -3.15 -16.38 25.32
CA ASP A 287 -3.22 -16.24 26.77
C ASP A 287 -4.29 -15.21 27.19
N PHE A 288 -4.39 -14.12 26.44
CA PHE A 288 -5.45 -13.12 26.62
C PHE A 288 -6.85 -13.69 26.32
N SER A 289 -7.01 -14.41 25.20
CA SER A 289 -8.27 -15.04 24.80
C SER A 289 -8.72 -16.11 25.79
N LYS A 290 -7.77 -16.86 26.36
CA LYS A 290 -8.03 -17.82 27.44
C LYS A 290 -8.61 -17.14 28.67
N LYS A 291 -8.06 -16.01 29.11
CA LYS A 291 -8.62 -15.25 30.25
C LYS A 291 -10.05 -14.80 29.98
N LEU A 292 -10.31 -14.24 28.78
CA LEU A 292 -11.68 -13.84 28.39
C LEU A 292 -12.64 -15.02 28.34
N TYR A 293 -12.17 -16.19 27.90
CA TYR A 293 -12.95 -17.43 27.89
C TYR A 293 -13.31 -17.89 29.31
N GLU A 294 -12.34 -17.92 30.22
CA GLU A 294 -12.54 -18.29 31.63
C GLU A 294 -13.49 -17.32 32.36
N GLU A 295 -13.46 -16.05 31.98
CA GLU A 295 -14.40 -15.01 32.43
C GLU A 295 -15.79 -15.07 31.76
N LYS A 296 -16.03 -16.05 30.87
CA LYS A 296 -17.26 -16.22 30.08
C LYS A 296 -17.60 -15.04 29.16
N LYS A 297 -16.59 -14.27 28.74
CA LYS A 297 -16.71 -13.14 27.80
C LYS A 297 -16.41 -13.55 26.35
N LEU A 298 -15.88 -14.74 26.14
CA LEU A 298 -15.60 -15.30 24.81
C LEU A 298 -16.40 -16.60 24.62
N SER A 299 -16.98 -16.80 23.44
CA SER A 299 -17.76 -18.00 23.14
C SER A 299 -16.88 -19.22 22.90
N ASP A 300 -17.41 -20.42 23.16
CA ASP A 300 -16.72 -21.70 22.90
C ASP A 300 -16.26 -21.81 21.44
N ALA A 301 -17.09 -21.35 20.50
CA ALA A 301 -16.81 -21.42 19.07
C ALA A 301 -15.62 -20.54 18.67
N LEU A 302 -15.57 -19.29 19.15
CA LEU A 302 -14.47 -18.38 18.84
C LEU A 302 -13.17 -18.84 19.49
N PHE A 303 -13.20 -19.29 20.74
CA PHE A 303 -12.00 -19.76 21.40
C PHE A 303 -11.46 -21.06 20.77
N SER A 304 -12.35 -21.97 20.37
CA SER A 304 -12.00 -23.18 19.62
C SER A 304 -11.32 -22.85 18.28
N ASP A 305 -11.83 -21.86 17.55
CA ASP A 305 -11.23 -21.39 16.28
C ASP A 305 -9.83 -20.82 16.48
N ILE A 306 -9.63 -20.03 17.55
CA ILE A 306 -8.30 -19.52 17.92
C ILE A 306 -7.33 -20.69 18.15
N ILE A 307 -7.72 -21.69 18.96
CA ILE A 307 -6.89 -22.86 19.26
C ILE A 307 -6.57 -23.67 17.99
N ALA A 308 -7.55 -23.84 17.10
CA ALA A 308 -7.40 -24.65 15.89
C ALA A 308 -6.38 -24.04 14.91
N LYS A 309 -6.30 -22.71 14.82
CA LYS A 309 -5.40 -21.98 13.92
C LYS A 309 -4.03 -21.67 14.53
N LEU A 310 -3.88 -21.81 15.85
CA LEU A 310 -2.63 -21.49 16.54
C LEU A 310 -1.41 -22.27 16.00
N PRO A 311 -1.52 -23.57 15.65
CA PRO A 311 -0.41 -24.31 15.04
C PRO A 311 0.03 -23.78 13.68
N ASP A 312 -0.83 -23.12 12.90
CA ASP A 312 -0.45 -22.56 11.59
C ASP A 312 0.53 -21.39 11.73
N ILE A 313 0.50 -20.70 12.88
CA ILE A 313 1.34 -19.54 13.17
C ILE A 313 2.48 -19.88 14.14
N ALA A 314 2.23 -20.75 15.12
CA ALA A 314 3.17 -21.07 16.19
C ALA A 314 3.33 -22.59 16.38
N PRO A 315 3.76 -23.33 15.33
CA PRO A 315 3.71 -24.80 15.33
C PRO A 315 4.52 -25.46 16.45
N LEU A 316 5.63 -24.86 16.89
CA LEU A 316 6.47 -25.39 17.97
C LEU A 316 6.14 -24.74 19.32
N ASP A 317 6.00 -23.41 19.33
CA ASP A 317 5.81 -22.65 20.56
C ASP A 317 4.48 -22.96 21.25
N CYS A 318 3.43 -23.27 20.47
CA CYS A 318 2.10 -23.52 21.03
C CYS A 318 1.95 -24.88 21.74
N VAL A 319 2.83 -25.86 21.48
CA VAL A 319 2.77 -27.18 22.12
C VAL A 319 2.78 -27.04 23.63
N SER A 320 3.77 -26.34 24.17
CA SER A 320 3.94 -26.15 25.62
C SER A 320 2.73 -25.49 26.27
N VAL A 321 2.14 -24.50 25.60
CA VAL A 321 1.02 -23.71 26.11
C VAL A 321 -0.28 -24.52 26.05
N LEU A 322 -0.54 -25.20 24.93
CA LEU A 322 -1.72 -26.07 24.75
C LEU A 322 -1.68 -27.29 25.67
N SER A 323 -0.53 -27.95 25.80
CA SER A 323 -0.34 -29.07 26.74
C SER A 323 -0.53 -28.62 28.19
N SER A 324 0.00 -27.46 28.56
CA SER A 324 -0.19 -26.89 29.90
C SER A 324 -1.66 -26.60 30.19
N TYR A 325 -2.41 -26.10 29.21
CA TYR A 325 -3.83 -25.85 29.39
C TYR A 325 -4.64 -27.15 29.45
N LEU A 326 -4.34 -28.14 28.60
CA LEU A 326 -4.97 -29.46 28.69
C LEU A 326 -4.73 -30.11 30.05
N HIS A 327 -3.52 -29.99 30.59
CA HIS A 327 -3.19 -30.48 31.94
C HIS A 327 -4.02 -29.78 33.03
N GLN A 328 -4.23 -28.48 32.92
CA GLN A 328 -5.11 -27.73 33.84
C GLN A 328 -6.56 -28.24 33.74
N ILE A 329 -7.05 -28.50 32.53
CA ILE A 329 -8.39 -29.04 32.29
C ILE A 329 -8.53 -30.46 32.86
N ASN A 330 -7.51 -31.31 32.72
CA ASN A 330 -7.48 -32.64 33.31
C ASN A 330 -7.63 -32.61 34.84
N ARG A 331 -6.93 -31.69 35.51
CA ARG A 331 -7.09 -31.47 36.96
C ARG A 331 -8.46 -30.94 37.33
N ALA A 332 -9.01 -30.02 36.54
CA ALA A 332 -10.37 -29.51 36.73
C ALA A 332 -11.42 -30.61 36.57
N LYS A 333 -11.15 -31.60 35.71
CA LYS A 333 -12.02 -32.75 35.48
C LYS A 333 -12.03 -33.74 36.64
N GLU A 334 -10.92 -33.88 37.38
CA GLU A 334 -10.90 -34.68 38.62
C GLU A 334 -11.90 -34.16 39.66
N THR A 335 -12.06 -32.84 39.72
CA THR A 335 -12.94 -32.17 40.68
C THR A 335 -14.31 -31.79 40.10
N GLU A 336 -14.55 -32.07 38.81
CA GLU A 336 -15.75 -31.69 38.04
C GLU A 336 -16.12 -30.20 38.18
N THR A 337 -15.13 -29.32 38.30
CA THR A 337 -15.31 -27.88 38.49
C THR A 337 -14.67 -27.10 37.35
N ASN A 338 -15.40 -26.11 36.79
CA ASN A 338 -14.91 -25.24 35.71
C ASN A 338 -14.35 -25.98 34.48
N VAL A 339 -14.93 -27.14 34.14
CA VAL A 339 -14.54 -27.89 32.94
C VAL A 339 -15.05 -27.15 31.69
N PRO A 340 -14.18 -26.83 30.72
CA PRO A 340 -14.59 -26.22 29.44
C PRO A 340 -15.53 -27.11 28.62
N ALA A 341 -16.18 -26.53 27.62
CA ALA A 341 -16.97 -27.29 26.67
C ALA A 341 -16.11 -28.30 25.88
N ASP A 342 -16.70 -29.45 25.54
CA ASP A 342 -16.04 -30.51 24.74
C ASP A 342 -15.43 -29.98 23.45
N ALA A 343 -16.06 -28.99 22.80
CA ALA A 343 -15.54 -28.37 21.58
C ALA A 343 -14.14 -27.73 21.77
N VAL A 344 -13.93 -27.06 22.91
CA VAL A 344 -12.64 -26.43 23.25
C VAL A 344 -11.60 -27.52 23.52
N ILE A 345 -11.96 -28.54 24.31
CA ILE A 345 -11.08 -29.67 24.63
C ILE A 345 -10.65 -30.41 23.35
N LEU A 346 -11.62 -30.70 22.46
CA LEU A 346 -11.36 -31.34 21.18
C LEU A 346 -10.44 -30.50 20.29
N SER A 347 -10.59 -29.17 20.31
CA SER A 347 -9.73 -28.28 19.53
C SER A 347 -8.28 -28.34 20.03
N ILE A 348 -8.06 -28.35 21.35
CA ILE A 348 -6.72 -28.49 21.94
C ILE A 348 -6.09 -29.83 21.53
N ILE A 349 -6.83 -30.93 21.72
CA ILE A 349 -6.33 -32.28 21.42
C ILE A 349 -6.01 -32.43 19.94
N ARG A 350 -6.88 -31.94 19.04
CA ARG A 350 -6.66 -31.99 17.60
C ARG A 350 -5.46 -31.15 17.18
N SER A 351 -5.30 -29.95 17.74
CA SER A 351 -4.12 -29.10 17.50
C SER A 351 -2.83 -29.78 17.95
N LEU A 352 -2.81 -30.37 19.16
CA LEU A 352 -1.64 -31.11 19.66
C LEU A 352 -1.33 -32.35 18.80
N GLY A 353 -2.35 -33.11 18.42
CA GLY A 353 -2.19 -34.28 17.55
C GLY A 353 -1.71 -33.92 16.14
N ALA A 354 -2.17 -32.80 15.58
CA ALA A 354 -1.72 -32.32 14.27
C ALA A 354 -0.25 -31.90 14.27
N ILE A 355 0.23 -31.31 15.37
CA ILE A 355 1.66 -30.99 15.55
C ILE A 355 2.48 -32.27 15.71
N GLY A 356 1.97 -33.23 16.52
CA GLY A 356 2.60 -34.52 16.73
C GLY A 356 3.85 -34.46 17.62
N ASP A 357 3.97 -33.47 18.51
CA ASP A 357 5.13 -33.30 19.39
C ASP A 357 5.01 -34.15 20.66
N LYS A 358 6.05 -34.93 20.97
CA LYS A 358 6.09 -35.83 22.14
C LYS A 358 5.88 -35.14 23.48
N ASN A 359 6.14 -33.84 23.60
CA ASN A 359 5.91 -33.10 24.84
C ASN A 359 4.43 -33.03 25.23
N ALA A 360 3.51 -33.35 24.30
CA ALA A 360 2.09 -33.46 24.58
C ALA A 360 1.65 -34.81 25.17
N PHE A 361 2.54 -35.82 25.23
CA PHE A 361 2.21 -37.19 25.59
C PHE A 361 1.49 -37.31 26.94
N ASP A 362 2.06 -36.76 28.02
CA ASP A 362 1.49 -36.92 29.37
C ASP A 362 0.10 -36.28 29.49
N SER A 363 -0.08 -35.09 28.90
CA SER A 363 -1.35 -34.38 28.91
C SER A 363 -2.43 -35.10 28.12
N LEU A 364 -2.08 -35.69 26.96
CA LEU A 364 -3.00 -36.47 26.13
C LEU A 364 -3.34 -37.83 26.75
N LEU A 365 -2.35 -38.51 27.35
CA LEU A 365 -2.57 -39.80 28.02
C LEU A 365 -3.53 -39.65 29.19
N SER A 366 -3.37 -38.58 29.98
CA SER A 366 -4.23 -38.25 31.11
C SER A 366 -5.72 -38.18 30.75
N VAL A 367 -6.06 -37.64 29.56
CA VAL A 367 -7.44 -37.58 29.05
C VAL A 367 -8.08 -38.97 28.97
N THR A 368 -7.30 -40.01 28.71
CA THR A 368 -7.83 -41.38 28.56
C THR A 368 -8.20 -42.05 29.89
N TYR A 369 -7.79 -41.47 31.02
CA TYR A 369 -8.04 -41.99 32.37
C TYR A 369 -9.20 -41.30 33.08
N TYR A 370 -9.56 -40.07 32.68
CA TYR A 370 -10.67 -39.33 33.28
C TYR A 370 -11.99 -39.55 32.56
N ASN A 371 -13.10 -39.17 33.20
CA ASN A 371 -14.46 -39.37 32.71
C ASN A 371 -14.86 -38.32 31.64
N TYR A 372 -14.07 -38.23 30.56
CA TYR A 372 -14.41 -37.44 29.37
C TYR A 372 -15.42 -38.19 28.50
N SER A 373 -16.05 -37.47 27.57
CA SER A 373 -16.91 -38.08 26.56
C SER A 373 -16.12 -39.01 25.62
N ASP A 374 -16.79 -40.01 25.06
CA ASP A 374 -16.15 -40.97 24.14
C ASP A 374 -15.50 -40.28 22.93
N SER A 375 -16.06 -39.16 22.48
CA SER A 375 -15.51 -38.38 21.37
C SER A 375 -14.17 -37.75 21.72
N VAL A 376 -14.02 -37.22 22.95
CA VAL A 376 -12.79 -36.64 23.49
C VAL A 376 -11.75 -37.73 23.72
N ILE A 377 -12.12 -38.86 24.32
CA ILE A 377 -11.22 -40.00 24.54
C ILE A 377 -10.69 -40.55 23.21
N LYS A 378 -11.57 -40.68 22.21
CA LYS A 378 -11.18 -41.13 20.87
C LYS A 378 -10.18 -40.16 20.24
N ALA A 379 -10.47 -38.85 20.27
CA ALA A 379 -9.56 -37.85 19.73
C ALA A 379 -8.18 -37.86 20.41
N ALA A 380 -8.13 -38.08 21.74
CA ALA A 380 -6.88 -38.19 22.47
C ALA A 380 -6.06 -39.42 22.06
N ARG A 381 -6.72 -40.57 21.87
CA ARG A 381 -6.06 -41.80 21.36
C ARG A 381 -5.51 -41.61 19.94
N ASP A 382 -6.28 -40.98 19.07
CA ASP A 382 -5.86 -40.69 17.69
C ASP A 382 -4.65 -39.73 17.69
N ALA A 383 -4.67 -38.70 18.55
CA ALA A 383 -3.55 -37.77 18.71
C ALA A 383 -2.29 -38.46 19.27
N LEU A 384 -2.42 -39.33 20.27
CA LEU A 384 -1.31 -40.11 20.84
C LEU A 384 -0.63 -41.01 19.81
N ALA A 385 -1.42 -41.66 18.93
CA ALA A 385 -0.91 -42.50 17.87
C ALA A 385 -0.13 -41.71 16.81
N GLY A 386 -0.42 -40.41 16.65
CA GLY A 386 0.25 -39.51 15.71
C GLY A 386 1.53 -38.85 16.22
N LEU A 387 1.90 -39.05 17.49
CA LEU A 387 3.09 -38.42 18.08
C LEU A 387 4.39 -38.95 17.47
N LYS A 388 5.31 -38.03 17.22
CA LYS A 388 6.66 -38.29 16.70
C LYS A 388 7.68 -38.17 17.84
N TRP A 389 8.52 -39.19 17.98
CA TRP A 389 9.43 -39.39 19.12
C TRP A 389 10.84 -38.84 18.88
#